data_AF-P47831-F1
#
_entry.id   AF-P47831-F1
#
_cell.length_a   1.000
_cell.length_b   1.000
_cell.length_c   1.000
_cell.angle_alpha   90.00
_cell.angle_beta   90.00
_cell.angle_gamma   90.00
#
_symmetry.space_group_name_H-M   'P 1'
#
loop_
_entity.id
_entity.type
_entity.pdbx_description
1 polymer ?
#
loop_
_entity_poly.entity_id
_entity_poly.type
_entity_poly.pdbx_seq_one_letter_code
_entity_poly.pdbx_strand_id
1 'polypeptide(L)' 'EKKDEYLSKSSASAAPVIDTLAHGYGKVLGKGRLPEVPVIVKARFVSKLAEEKSESLVVLSN' A
#
# COMPACT_ATOMS: atom_id res chain seq x y z
N GLU A 1 -10.53 7.43 12.75
CA GLU A 1 -11.55 8.19 12.01
C GLU A 1 -11.27 8.23 10.50
N LYS A 2 -10.12 8.74 10.02
CA LYS A 2 -9.87 8.83 8.56
C LYS A 2 -9.78 7.49 7.80
N LYS A 3 -9.50 6.38 8.50
CA LYS A 3 -9.33 5.06 7.88
C LYS A 3 -10.57 4.62 7.10
N ASP A 4 -11.76 4.79 7.70
CA ASP A 4 -13.01 4.31 7.10
C ASP A 4 -13.39 5.14 5.86
N GLU A 5 -13.09 6.44 5.88
CA GLU A 5 -13.29 7.33 4.74
C GLU A 5 -12.45 6.90 3.53
N TYR A 6 -11.17 6.58 3.73
CA TYR A 6 -10.29 6.12 2.64
C TYR A 6 -10.68 4.75 2.09
N LEU A 7 -11.19 3.84 2.94
CA LEU A 7 -11.67 2.53 2.48
C LEU A 7 -12.92 2.68 1.61
N SER A 8 -13.84 3.59 1.96
CA SER A 8 -15.08 3.82 1.19
C SER A 8 -14.84 4.51 -0.15
N LYS A 9 -13.80 5.36 -0.25
CA LYS A 9 -13.47 6.11 -1.47
C LYS A 9 -12.60 5.34 -2.45
N SER A 10 -12.04 4.20 -2.05
CA SER A 10 -11.09 3.46 -2.88
C SER A 10 -11.79 2.82 -4.09
N SER A 11 -11.64 3.46 -5.25
CA SER A 11 -11.97 2.89 -6.55
C SER A 11 -10.68 2.53 -7.29
N ALA A 12 -10.76 1.67 -8.31
CA ALA A 12 -9.60 1.35 -9.15
C ALA A 12 -8.93 2.60 -9.77
N SER A 13 -9.69 3.68 -9.95
CA SER A 13 -9.20 4.96 -10.46
C SER A 13 -8.64 5.90 -9.39
N ALA A 14 -9.00 5.71 -8.12
CA ALA A 14 -8.63 6.57 -7.01
C ALA A 14 -8.34 5.75 -5.75
N ALA A 15 -7.19 5.09 -5.74
CA ALA A 15 -6.69 4.36 -4.58
C ALA A 15 -5.93 5.30 -3.62
N PRO A 16 -6.04 5.11 -2.29
CA PRO A 16 -5.25 5.84 -1.33
C PRO A 16 -3.76 5.54 -1.52
N VAL A 17 -2.94 6.60 -1.51
CA VAL A 17 -1.48 6.50 -1.61
C VAL A 17 -0.87 6.56 -0.21
N ILE A 18 -0.14 5.51 0.18
CA ILE A 18 0.62 5.44 1.42
C ILE A 18 2.09 5.64 1.10
N ASP A 19 2.68 6.72 1.61
CA ASP A 19 4.11 6.99 1.49
C ASP A 19 4.85 6.47 2.72
N THR A 20 5.53 5.33 2.60
CA THR A 20 6.25 4.74 3.72
C THR A 20 7.53 5.51 4.05
N LEU A 21 8.14 6.14 3.04
CA LEU A 21 9.37 6.92 3.20
C LEU A 21 9.11 8.19 4.01
N ALA A 22 7.97 8.85 3.79
CA ALA A 22 7.54 9.98 4.59
C ALA A 22 7.38 9.62 6.08
N HIS A 23 7.14 8.34 6.40
CA HIS A 23 7.01 7.84 7.77
C HIS A 23 8.32 7.20 8.29
N GLY A 24 9.42 7.28 7.53
CA GLY A 24 10.73 6.74 7.92
C GLY A 24 10.91 5.23 7.65
N TYR A 25 9.97 4.58 6.98
CA TYR A 25 10.07 3.16 6.61
C TYR A 25 10.58 3.00 5.17
N GLY A 26 11.82 2.51 5.05
CA GLY A 26 12.47 2.28 3.76
C GLY A 26 12.05 1.01 3.02
N LYS A 27 11.44 0.03 3.72
CA LYS A 27 11.15 -1.29 3.15
C LYS A 27 9.75 -1.79 3.52
N VAL A 28 9.01 -2.26 2.52
CA VAL A 28 7.73 -2.94 2.69
C VAL A 28 7.96 -4.46 2.76
N LEU A 29 7.43 -5.07 3.80
CA LEU A 29 7.48 -6.50 4.04
C LEU A 29 6.07 -7.08 3.92
N GLY A 30 5.95 -8.30 3.37
CA GLY A 30 4.66 -8.98 3.15
C GLY A 30 3.95 -9.47 4.43
N LYS A 31 4.22 -8.84 5.57
CA LYS A 31 3.68 -9.22 6.89
C LYS A 31 2.39 -8.45 7.18
N GLY A 32 1.44 -9.10 7.84
CA GLY A 32 0.17 -8.49 8.27
C GLY A 32 -0.98 -8.68 7.28
N ARG A 33 -2.08 -7.97 7.53
CA ARG A 33 -3.31 -8.03 6.73
C ARG A 33 -3.51 -6.70 6.03
N LEU A 34 -3.66 -6.74 4.71
CA LEU A 34 -4.09 -5.61 3.90
C LEU A 34 -5.62 -5.63 3.79
N PRO A 35 -6.27 -4.47 3.67
CA PRO A 35 -7.70 -4.43 3.35
C PRO A 35 -7.95 -4.97 1.94
N GLU A 36 -9.18 -5.40 1.65
CA GLU A 36 -9.58 -5.91 0.32
C GLU A 36 -9.68 -4.80 -0.75
N VAL A 37 -9.41 -3.55 -0.39
CA VAL A 37 -9.38 -2.42 -1.31
C VAL A 37 -7.99 -2.22 -1.91
N PRO A 38 -7.89 -1.73 -3.16
CA PRO A 38 -6.59 -1.39 -3.72
C PRO A 38 -5.96 -0.22 -2.96
N VAL A 39 -4.66 -0.33 -2.69
CA VAL A 39 -3.83 0.68 -2.03
C VAL A 39 -2.55 0.83 -2.83
N ILE A 40 -2.13 2.08 -3.06
CA ILE A 40 -0.85 2.36 -3.69
C ILE A 40 0.17 2.61 -2.59
N VAL A 41 1.30 1.91 -2.60
CA VAL A 41 2.36 2.10 -1.61
C VAL A 41 3.62 2.60 -2.29
N LYS A 42 4.11 3.76 -1.84
CA LYS A 42 5.40 4.31 -2.28
C LYS A 42 6.46 3.93 -1.26
N ALA A 43 7.42 3.12 -1.69
CA ALA A 43 8.49 2.59 -0.87
C ALA A 43 9.78 2.47 -1.68
N ARG A 44 10.92 2.45 -1.00
CA ARG A 44 12.24 2.29 -1.65
C ARG A 44 12.57 0.82 -1.94
N PHE A 45 12.17 -0.09 -1.06
CA PHE A 45 12.43 -1.52 -1.22
C PHE A 45 11.17 -2.33 -0.93
N VAL A 46 10.93 -3.36 -1.73
CA VAL A 46 9.84 -4.31 -1.53
C VAL A 46 10.42 -5.71 -1.42
N SER A 47 9.96 -6.50 -0.45
CA SER A 47 10.35 -7.91 -0.37
C SER A 47 9.58 -8.73 -1.40
N LYS A 48 10.18 -9.79 -1.95
CA LYS A 48 9.51 -10.76 -2.83
C LYS A 48 8.14 -11.22 -2.30
N LEU A 49 8.03 -11.52 -1.00
CA LEU A 49 6.77 -11.92 -0.37
C LEU A 49 5.69 -10.82 -0.41
N ALA A 50 6.09 -9.55 -0.37
CA ALA A 50 5.15 -8.43 -0.52
C ALA A 50 4.72 -8.26 -1.98
N GLU A 51 5.62 -8.50 -2.93
CA GLU A 51 5.31 -8.49 -4.38
C GLU A 51 4.38 -9.64 -4.75
N GLU A 52 4.55 -10.84 -4.19
CA GLU A 52 3.66 -11.98 -4.45
C GLU A 52 2.23 -11.74 -3.94
N LYS A 53 2.06 -10.86 -2.95
CA LYS A 53 0.76 -10.54 -2.32
C LYS A 53 -0.06 -9.48 -3.10
N SER A 54 0.37 -9.09 -4.29
CA SER A 54 -0.05 -7.89 -5.04
C SER A 54 -1.54 -7.69 -5.35
N GLU A 55 -2.48 -8.55 -4.92
CA GLU A 55 -3.91 -8.39 -5.28
C GLU A 55 -4.50 -7.05 -4.81
N SER A 56 -3.96 -6.43 -3.75
CA SER A 56 -4.43 -5.12 -3.23
C SER A 56 -3.35 -4.04 -3.22
N LEU A 57 -2.13 -4.30 -3.69
CA LEU A 57 -0.98 -3.42 -3.47
C LEU A 57 -0.28 -3.10 -4.80
N VAL A 58 -0.37 -1.85 -5.23
CA VAL A 58 0.42 -1.33 -6.36
C VAL A 58 1.62 -0.58 -5.80
N VAL A 59 2.84 -1.04 -6.10
CA VAL A 59 4.07 -0.40 -5.64
C VAL A 59 4.56 0.60 -6.66
N LEU A 60 4.81 1.83 -6.21
CA LEU A 60 5.61 2.79 -6.96
C LEU A 60 7.01 2.84 -6.33
N SER A 61 7.99 2.33 -7.08
CA SER A 61 9.41 2.47 -6.73
C SER A 61 9.92 3.81 -7.25
N ASN A 62 10.52 4.59 -6.35
CA ASN A 62 11.39 5.72 -6.71
C ASN A 62 12.85 5.29 -6.69
#